data_AF-A0A7W0RNC9-F1
#
_entry.id   AF-A0A7W0RNC9-F1
#
_cell.length_a   1.000
_cell.length_b   1.000
_cell.length_c   1.000
_cell.angle_alpha   90.00
_cell.angle_beta   90.00
_cell.angle_gamma   90.00
#
_symmetry.space_group_name_H-M   'P 1'
#
loop_
_entity.id
_entity.type
_entity.pdbx_description
1 polymer ?
#
loop_
_entity_poly.entity_id
_entity_poly.type
_entity_poly.pdbx_seq_one_letter_code
_entity_poly.pdbx_strand_id
1 'polypeptide(L)'
;MDSTSRLPERDDELPRELIDLARQIASLPPVYQPGLEAAFNRVVEGVRRRRRILSLVQEALAQLRLDIKYLMFDLDATKKERDQLREELGGP
;
A
#
# COMPACT_ATOMS: atom_id res chain seq x y z
N MET A 1 9.68 2.27 -29.22
CA MET A 1 9.39 0.86 -28.92
C MET A 1 10.31 0.48 -27.79
N ASP A 2 9.82 0.50 -26.56
CA ASP A 2 10.52 -0.12 -25.44
C ASP A 2 9.46 -0.85 -24.62
N SER A 3 9.49 -2.18 -24.72
CA SER A 3 8.52 -3.08 -24.11
C SER A 3 8.96 -3.36 -22.69
N THR A 4 8.54 -2.50 -21.75
CA THR A 4 8.76 -2.79 -20.33
C THR A 4 7.88 -3.98 -19.94
N SER A 5 8.57 -5.10 -19.71
CA SER A 5 8.11 -6.40 -19.21
C SER A 5 6.77 -6.38 -18.46
N ARG A 6 5.75 -7.07 -19.01
CA ARG A 6 4.47 -7.38 -18.34
C ARG A 6 4.49 -8.78 -17.72
N LEU A 7 5.63 -9.19 -17.15
CA LEU A 7 5.69 -10.40 -16.36
C LEU A 7 5.49 -10.02 -14.88
N PRO A 8 4.59 -10.69 -14.14
CA PRO A 8 4.47 -10.46 -12.71
C PRO A 8 5.81 -10.85 -12.07
N GLU A 9 6.53 -9.85 -11.54
CA GLU A 9 7.79 -10.07 -10.83
C GLU A 9 7.49 -10.81 -9.53
N ARG A 10 7.64 -12.14 -9.57
CA ARG A 10 7.67 -13.08 -8.45
C ARG A 10 6.40 -13.08 -7.59
N ASP A 11 6.09 -14.24 -7.01
CA ASP A 11 5.06 -14.38 -5.98
C ASP A 11 5.58 -13.78 -4.64
N ASP A 12 6.14 -12.56 -4.68
CA ASP A 12 6.75 -11.81 -3.55
C ASP A 12 5.67 -11.32 -2.55
N GLU A 13 4.40 -11.64 -2.80
CA GLU A 13 3.28 -11.29 -1.95
C GLU A 13 3.20 -12.14 -0.68
N LEU A 14 3.73 -13.37 -0.70
CA LEU A 14 3.65 -14.28 0.43
C LEU A 14 4.93 -14.28 1.27
N PRO A 15 4.82 -14.21 2.62
CA PRO A 15 5.95 -14.40 3.51
C PRO A 15 6.68 -15.71 3.22
N ARG A 16 8.01 -15.68 3.32
CA ARG A 16 8.88 -16.83 3.01
C ARG A 16 8.48 -18.06 3.84
N GLU A 17 8.03 -17.85 5.06
CA GLU A 17 7.58 -18.89 5.99
C GLU A 17 6.37 -19.65 5.43
N LEU A 18 5.44 -18.99 4.74
CA LEU A 18 4.31 -19.66 4.11
C LEU A 18 4.73 -20.47 2.88
N ILE A 19 5.72 -19.98 2.12
CA ILE A 19 6.28 -20.72 0.98
C ILE A 19 6.97 -21.99 1.47
N ASP A 20 7.79 -21.88 2.53
CA ASP A 20 8.48 -23.03 3.10
C ASP A 20 7.49 -24.02 3.75
N LEU A 21 6.41 -23.54 4.38
CA LEU A 21 5.33 -24.39 4.88
C LEU A 21 4.61 -25.13 3.75
N ALA A 22 4.32 -24.47 2.62
CA ALA A 22 3.71 -25.12 1.46
C ALA A 22 4.58 -26.28 0.95
N ARG A 23 5.89 -26.10 0.89
CA ARG A 23 6.84 -27.17 0.51
C ARG A 23 6.80 -28.34 1.49
N GLN A 24 6.72 -28.07 2.79
CA GLN A 24 6.59 -29.12 3.80
C GLN A 24 5.28 -29.90 3.65
N ILE A 25 4.15 -29.22 3.43
CA ILE A 25 2.86 -29.86 3.19
C ILE A 25 2.92 -30.77 1.96
N ALA A 26 3.51 -30.28 0.86
CA ALA A 26 3.67 -31.05 -0.38
C ALA A 26 4.56 -32.30 -0.22
N SER A 27 5.45 -32.33 0.78
CA SER A 27 6.29 -33.49 1.09
C SER A 27 5.58 -34.59 1.89
N LEU A 28 4.39 -34.33 2.42
CA LEU A 28 3.62 -35.29 3.20
C LEU A 28 2.96 -36.36 2.31
N PRO A 29 2.63 -37.55 2.84
CA PRO A 29 1.83 -38.53 2.10
C PRO A 29 0.45 -37.96 1.68
N PRO A 30 -0.08 -38.32 0.49
CA PRO A 30 -1.30 -37.74 -0.07
C PRO A 30 -2.54 -37.82 0.81
N VAL A 31 -2.60 -38.78 1.73
CA VAL A 31 -3.73 -38.96 2.67
C VAL A 31 -3.87 -37.76 3.62
N TYR A 32 -2.77 -37.09 3.97
CA TYR A 32 -2.76 -35.99 4.94
C TYR A 32 -2.83 -34.60 4.30
N GLN A 33 -2.53 -34.50 3.00
CA GLN A 33 -2.44 -33.21 2.30
C GLN A 33 -3.77 -32.44 2.25
N PRO A 34 -4.93 -33.03 1.86
CA PRO A 34 -6.14 -32.25 1.57
C PRO A 34 -6.65 -31.40 2.73
N GLY A 35 -6.57 -31.94 3.96
CA GLY A 35 -6.99 -31.22 5.17
C GLY A 35 -6.07 -30.04 5.49
N LEU A 36 -4.76 -30.23 5.34
CA LEU A 36 -3.76 -29.17 5.58
C LEU A 36 -3.77 -28.12 4.48
N GLU A 37 -3.89 -28.51 3.21
CA GLU A 37 -3.99 -27.60 2.08
C GLU A 37 -5.20 -26.67 2.23
N ALA A 38 -6.36 -27.19 2.61
CA ALA A 38 -7.54 -26.37 2.84
C ALA A 38 -7.32 -25.32 3.94
N ALA A 39 -6.67 -25.69 5.05
CA ALA A 39 -6.36 -24.76 6.13
C ALA A 39 -5.29 -23.74 5.72
N PHE A 40 -4.23 -24.21 5.05
CA PHE A 40 -3.14 -23.38 4.54
C PHE A 40 -3.64 -22.33 3.55
N ASN A 41 -4.49 -22.72 2.61
CA ASN A 41 -5.08 -21.80 1.62
C ASN A 41 -5.89 -20.69 2.31
N ARG A 42 -6.65 -20.99 3.37
CA ARG A 42 -7.35 -19.94 4.14
C ARG A 42 -6.39 -18.95 4.80
N VAL A 43 -5.24 -19.42 5.29
CA VAL A 43 -4.21 -18.55 5.88
C VAL A 43 -3.58 -17.67 4.80
N VAL A 44 -3.21 -18.25 3.65
CA VAL A 44 -2.65 -17.54 2.49
C VAL A 44 -3.59 -16.43 2.04
N GLU A 45 -4.87 -16.73 1.85
CA GLU A 45 -5.88 -15.74 1.47
C GLU A 45 -6.04 -14.64 2.53
N GLY A 46 -6.03 -15.01 3.81
CA GLY A 46 -6.05 -14.04 4.91
C GLY A 46 -4.85 -13.11 4.92
N VAL A 47 -3.65 -13.61 4.62
CA VAL A 47 -2.41 -12.82 4.55
C VAL A 47 -2.43 -11.89 3.34
N ARG A 48 -2.79 -12.39 2.16
CA ARG A 48 -2.96 -11.58 0.94
C ARG A 48 -3.95 -10.43 1.14
N ARG A 49 -5.11 -10.73 1.74
CA ARG A 49 -6.13 -9.71 2.03
C ARG A 49 -5.61 -8.63 2.97
N ARG A 50 -4.94 -9.00 4.06
CA ARG A 50 -4.36 -8.02 5.00
C ARG A 50 -3.31 -7.15 4.33
N ARG A 51 -2.43 -7.73 3.52
CA ARG A 51 -1.41 -6.99 2.78
C ARG A 51 -2.04 -5.97 1.83
N ARG A 52 -3.07 -6.37 1.08
CA ARG A 52 -3.83 -5.47 0.21
C ARG A 52 -4.47 -4.30 0.97
N ILE A 53 -5.08 -4.58 2.13
CA ILE A 53 -5.66 -3.52 2.99
C ILE A 53 -4.58 -2.54 3.45
N LEU A 54 -3.42 -3.05 3.90
CA LEU A 54 -2.32 -2.21 4.33
C LEU A 54 -1.76 -1.35 3.19
N SER A 55 -1.61 -1.91 1.99
CA SER A 55 -1.19 -1.14 0.80
C SER A 55 -2.16 0.00 0.50
N LEU A 56 -3.48 -0.27 0.49
CA LEU A 56 -4.49 0.77 0.25
C LEU A 56 -4.46 1.86 1.33
N VAL A 57 -4.27 1.48 2.60
CA VAL A 57 -4.14 2.45 3.69
C VAL A 57 -2.87 3.30 3.51
N GLN A 58 -1.74 2.69 3.13
CA GLN A 58 -0.50 3.41 2.88
C GLN A 58 -0.64 4.40 1.72
N GLU A 59 -1.30 4.00 0.63
CA GLU A 59 -1.59 4.85 -0.53
C GLU A 59 -2.48 6.04 -0.12
N ALA A 60 -3.57 5.78 0.62
CA ALA A 60 -4.46 6.83 1.11
C ALA A 60 -3.76 7.82 2.05
N LEU A 61 -2.89 7.34 2.95
CA LEU A 61 -2.09 8.20 3.82
C LEU A 61 -1.05 9.01 3.04
N ALA A 62 -0.44 8.42 2.02
CA ALA A 62 0.49 9.13 1.15
C ALA A 62 -0.21 10.25 0.38
N GLN A 63 -1.41 9.99 -0.14
CA GLN A 63 -2.25 10.98 -0.80
C GLN A 63 -2.66 12.10 0.17
N LEU A 64 -3.19 11.75 1.34
CA LEU A 64 -3.58 12.75 2.36
C LEU A 64 -2.41 13.65 2.76
N ARG A 65 -1.21 13.07 2.91
CA ARG A 65 -0.01 13.85 3.21
C ARG A 65 0.33 14.84 2.10
N LEU A 66 0.09 14.49 0.83
CA LEU A 66 0.26 15.39 -0.29
C LEU A 66 -0.81 16.50 -0.27
N ASP A 67 -2.06 16.13 -0.03
CA ASP A 67 -3.18 17.08 0.05
C ASP A 67 -2.95 18.13 1.16
N ILE A 68 -2.41 17.72 2.31
CA ILE A 68 -2.02 18.64 3.39
C ILE A 68 -0.93 19.62 2.92
N LYS A 69 0.07 19.15 2.16
CA LYS A 69 1.12 20.04 1.63
C LYS A 69 0.53 21.09 0.68
N TYR A 70 -0.42 20.71 -0.17
CA TYR A 70 -1.10 21.65 -1.05
C TYR A 70 -1.93 22.66 -0.25
N LEU A 71 -2.69 22.21 0.74
CA LEU A 71 -3.47 23.10 1.58
C LEU A 71 -2.60 24.12 2.32
N MET A 72 -1.45 23.70 2.84
CA MET A 72 -0.50 24.60 3.49
C MET A 72 0.09 25.62 2.51
N PHE A 73 0.40 25.19 1.29
CA PHE A 73 0.90 26.08 0.24
C PHE A 73 -0.13 27.15 -0.13
N ASP A 74 -1.38 26.75 -0.37
CA ASP A 74 -2.47 27.67 -0.68
C ASP A 74 -2.75 28.64 0.48
N LEU A 75 -2.66 28.15 1.73
CA LEU A 75 -2.79 29.00 2.92
C LEU A 75 -1.68 30.06 2.99
N ASP A 76 -0.45 29.70 2.66
CA ASP A 76 0.67 30.65 2.67
C ASP A 76 0.56 31.67 1.52
N ALA A 77 0.05 31.26 0.35
CA ALA A 77 -0.25 32.18 -0.75
C ALA A 77 -1.34 33.19 -0.34
N THR A 78 -2.46 32.72 0.19
CA THR A 78 -3.58 33.59 0.61
C THR A 78 -3.21 34.51 1.78
N LYS A 79 -2.34 34.09 2.70
CA LYS A 79 -1.77 34.98 3.73
C LYS A 79 -0.94 36.10 3.11
N LYS A 80 -0.04 35.78 2.18
CA LYS A 80 0.79 36.78 1.48
C LYS A 80 -0.05 37.78 0.71
N GLU A 81 -1.04 37.30 -0.04
CA GLU A 81 -1.97 38.17 -0.78
C GLU A 81 -2.73 39.12 0.16
N ARG A 82 -3.24 38.60 1.28
CA ARG A 82 -3.90 39.43 2.31
C ARG A 82 -2.95 40.48 2.88
N ASP A 83 -1.72 40.10 3.18
CA ASP A 83 -0.74 41.00 3.81
C ASP A 83 -0.34 42.12 2.83
N GLN A 84 -0.15 41.81 1.54
CA GLN A 84 0.06 42.79 0.47
C GLN A 84 -1.12 43.77 0.36
N LEU A 85 -2.37 43.27 0.37
CA LEU A 85 -3.56 44.12 0.31
C LEU A 85 -3.68 45.05 1.53
N ARG A 86 -3.24 44.61 2.72
CA ARG A 86 -3.23 45.45 3.92
C ARG A 86 -2.21 46.58 3.82
N GLU A 87 -1.03 46.29 3.30
CA GLU A 87 0.03 47.29 3.05
C GLU A 87 -0.44 48.35 2.04
N GLU A 88 -1.08 47.93 0.94
CA GLU A 88 -1.61 48.86 -0.09
C GLU A 88 -2.72 49.77 0.44
N LEU A 89 -3.56 49.27 1.35
CA LEU A 89 -4.66 50.02 1.96
C LEU A 89 -4.21 50.93 3.11
N GLY A 90 -2.90 50.97 3.44
CA GLY A 90 -2.35 51.79 4.52
C GLY A 90 -2.82 51.37 5.93
N GLY A 91 -3.31 50.13 6.07
CA GLY A 91 -3.61 49.55 7.38
C GLY A 91 -2.32 49.18 8.13
N PRO A 92 -2.31 49.23 9.48
CA PRO A 92 -1.16 48.80 10.27
C PRO A 92 -0.82 47.31 10.06
#